data_AF-A0AAV1K3Y8-F1
#
_entry.id   AF-A0AAV1K3Y8-F1
#
_cell.length_a   1.000
_cell.length_b   1.000
_cell.length_c   1.000
_cell.angle_alpha   90.00
_cell.angle_beta   90.00
_cell.angle_gamma   90.00
#
_symmetry.space_group_name_H-M   'P 1'
#
loop_
_entity.id
_entity.type
_entity.pdbx_description
1 polymer ?
#
loop_
_entity_poly.entity_id
_entity_poly.type
_entity_poly.pdbx_seq_one_letter_code
_entity_poly.pdbx_strand_id
1 'polypeptide(L)'
;MKASMFLLFAMIVVVSCRSDKPDLKQLKAEAARKKACMHDCSSVKFEPICAGKQGEKPKSFGSECVMNNYNCENKDTLQKLSKGECKGSDGIRLS
;
A
#
# COMPACT_ATOMS: atom_id res chain seq x y z
N MET A 1 -36.81 3.81 37.09
CA MET A 1 -36.33 4.74 36.04
C MET A 1 -34.82 5.07 36.09
N LYS A 2 -34.12 4.93 37.24
CA LYS A 2 -32.68 5.19 37.33
C LYS A 2 -31.77 4.01 36.94
N ALA A 3 -32.19 2.76 37.18
CA ALA A 3 -31.37 1.57 36.92
C ALA A 3 -31.18 1.25 35.41
N SER A 4 -32.22 1.45 34.57
CA SER A 4 -32.10 1.21 33.12
C SER A 4 -31.18 2.21 32.41
N MET A 5 -31.05 3.43 32.94
CA MET A 5 -30.19 4.46 32.33
C MET A 5 -28.70 4.15 32.56
N PHE A 6 -28.33 3.58 33.71
CA PHE A 6 -26.96 3.14 33.99
C PHE A 6 -26.53 1.94 33.13
N LEU A 7 -27.45 1.00 32.85
CA LEU A 7 -27.18 -0.16 32.00
C LEU A 7 -26.93 0.23 30.53
N LEU A 8 -27.64 1.24 30.02
CA LEU A 8 -27.43 1.77 28.67
C LEU A 8 -26.08 2.48 28.53
N PHE A 9 -25.68 3.27 29.53
CA PHE A 9 -24.38 3.95 29.49
C PHE A 9 -23.20 2.97 29.57
N ALA A 10 -23.30 1.90 30.38
CA ALA A 10 -22.23 0.91 30.50
C ALA A 10 -21.94 0.16 29.19
N MET A 11 -22.98 -0.16 28.40
CA MET A 11 -22.81 -0.84 27.11
C MET A 11 -22.09 0.02 26.05
N ILE A 12 -22.26 1.34 26.09
CA ILE A 12 -21.64 2.27 25.14
C ILE A 12 -20.12 2.32 25.36
N VAL A 13 -19.64 2.27 26.60
CA VAL A 13 -18.20 2.34 26.91
C VAL A 13 -17.44 1.09 26.46
N VAL A 14 -18.08 -0.09 26.50
CA VAL A 14 -17.46 -1.37 26.09
C VAL A 14 -17.26 -1.44 24.57
N VAL A 15 -18.10 -0.77 23.78
CA VAL A 15 -17.97 -0.72 22.31
C VAL A 15 -16.80 0.16 21.86
N SER A 16 -16.49 1.25 22.58
CA SER A 16 -15.42 2.18 22.22
C SER A 16 -14.00 1.72 22.58
N CYS A 17 -13.84 0.64 23.36
CA CYS A 17 -12.52 0.09 23.72
C CYS A 17 -12.05 -1.08 22.84
N ARG A 18 -12.61 -1.24 21.63
CA ARG A 18 -11.97 -2.10 20.62
C ARG A 18 -10.76 -1.37 20.09
N SER A 19 -9.63 -1.54 20.77
CA SER A 19 -8.33 -1.22 20.19
C SER A 19 -8.16 -2.11 18.95
N ASP A 20 -8.27 -1.51 17.77
CA ASP A 20 -7.76 -2.05 16.50
C ASP A 20 -6.23 -2.21 16.62
N LYS A 21 -5.77 -3.13 17.46
CA LYS A 21 -4.40 -3.61 17.42
C LYS A 21 -4.32 -4.37 16.09
N PRO A 22 -3.42 -3.99 15.17
CA PRO A 22 -3.28 -4.71 13.91
C PRO A 22 -3.01 -6.17 14.24
N ASP A 23 -3.94 -7.04 13.86
CA ASP A 23 -3.88 -8.47 14.19
C ASP A 23 -2.57 -9.01 13.59
N LEU A 24 -1.67 -9.52 14.43
CA LEU A 24 -0.35 -10.00 14.00
C LEU A 24 -0.45 -11.04 12.88
N LYS A 25 -1.57 -11.77 12.78
CA LYS A 25 -1.81 -12.71 11.68
C LYS A 25 -2.13 -11.97 10.38
N GLN A 26 -2.87 -10.86 10.44
CA GLN A 26 -3.10 -9.99 9.29
C GLN A 26 -1.80 -9.37 8.78
N LEU A 27 -0.95 -8.82 9.66
CA LEU A 27 0.34 -8.26 9.28
C LEU A 27 1.27 -9.31 8.63
N LYS A 28 1.27 -10.54 9.15
CA LYS A 28 2.01 -11.66 8.55
C LYS A 28 1.46 -12.07 7.18
N ALA A 29 0.13 -12.09 7.02
CA ALA A 29 -0.50 -12.39 5.73
C ALA A 29 -0.20 -11.30 4.69
N GLU A 30 -0.21 -10.03 5.08
CA GLU A 30 0.18 -8.92 4.21
C GLU A 30 1.67 -8.96 3.85
N ALA A 31 2.56 -9.23 4.83
CA ALA A 31 3.98 -9.40 4.57
C ALA A 31 4.28 -10.60 3.66
N ALA A 32 3.58 -11.73 3.86
CA ALA A 32 3.70 -12.90 2.99
C ALA A 32 3.23 -12.58 1.56
N ARG A 33 2.16 -11.80 1.40
CA ARG A 33 1.70 -11.33 0.10
C ARG A 33 2.69 -10.39 -0.58
N LYS A 34 3.22 -9.41 0.15
CA LYS A 34 4.29 -8.54 -0.36
C LYS A 34 5.49 -9.36 -0.82
N LYS A 35 5.93 -10.33 -0.01
CA LYS A 35 7.03 -11.24 -0.37
C LYS A 35 6.73 -12.10 -1.60
N ALA A 36 5.48 -12.50 -1.82
CA ALA A 36 5.08 -13.23 -3.02
C ALA A 36 5.09 -12.36 -4.30
N CYS A 37 4.86 -11.05 -4.14
CA CYS A 37 4.84 -10.05 -5.21
C CYS A 37 6.22 -9.48 -5.55
N MET A 38 7.16 -9.49 -4.62
CA MET A 38 8.50 -8.94 -4.82
C MET A 38 9.37 -9.88 -5.67
N HIS A 39 9.53 -9.55 -6.94
CA HIS A 39 10.57 -10.13 -7.78
C HIS A 39 11.93 -9.47 -7.49
N ASP A 40 13.02 -10.23 -7.61
CA ASP A 40 14.36 -9.67 -7.56
C ASP A 40 14.60 -8.82 -8.81
N CYS A 41 14.64 -7.50 -8.59
CA CYS A 41 14.97 -6.52 -9.62
C CYS A 41 16.45 -6.10 -9.57
N SER A 42 17.28 -6.73 -8.73
CA SER A 42 18.68 -6.38 -8.50
C SER A 42 19.55 -6.61 -9.74
N SER A 43 19.16 -7.60 -10.56
CA SER A 43 19.80 -7.93 -11.83
C SER A 43 19.34 -7.06 -13.00
N VAL A 44 18.26 -6.29 -12.83
CA VAL A 44 17.69 -5.44 -13.87
C VAL A 44 18.46 -4.12 -13.92
N LYS A 45 18.79 -3.65 -15.12
CA LYS A 45 19.44 -2.35 -15.28
C LYS A 45 18.54 -1.23 -14.75
N PHE A 46 19.17 -0.25 -14.12
CA PHE A 46 18.48 0.97 -13.70
C PHE A 46 18.04 1.75 -14.96
N GLU A 47 16.74 1.68 -15.26
CA GLU A 47 16.09 2.34 -16.37
C GLU A 47 14.86 3.08 -15.83
N PRO A 48 15.01 4.34 -15.41
CA PRO A 48 13.92 5.07 -14.80
C PRO A 48 12.74 5.18 -15.78
N ILE A 49 11.54 4.90 -15.28
CA ILE A 49 10.30 5.04 -16.03
C ILE A 49 9.28 5.85 -15.23
N CYS A 50 8.43 6.54 -15.98
CA CYS A 50 7.27 7.21 -15.43
C CYS A 50 6.07 6.31 -15.67
N ALA A 51 5.38 5.91 -14.60
CA ALA A 51 4.19 5.10 -14.69
C ALA A 51 3.03 5.72 -13.94
N GLY A 52 1.83 5.56 -14.48
CA GLY A 52 0.63 6.16 -13.94
C GLY A 52 -0.62 5.48 -14.45
N LYS A 53 -1.75 5.90 -13.92
CA LYS A 53 -3.07 5.57 -14.44
C LYS A 53 -3.84 6.87 -14.67
N GLN A 54 -4.91 6.79 -15.45
CA GLN A 54 -5.76 7.96 -15.73
C GLN A 54 -6.40 8.47 -14.43
N GLY A 55 -6.19 9.76 -14.12
CA GLY A 55 -6.77 10.40 -12.94
C GLY A 55 -5.92 10.33 -11.66
N GLU A 56 -4.72 9.73 -11.69
CA GLU A 56 -3.81 9.71 -10.53
C GLU A 56 -2.46 10.37 -10.84
N LYS A 57 -1.77 10.84 -9.78
CA LYS A 57 -0.44 11.40 -9.90
C LYS A 57 0.53 10.32 -10.41
N PRO A 58 1.25 10.56 -11.51
CA PRO A 58 2.19 9.58 -12.03
C PRO A 58 3.40 9.45 -11.09
N LYS A 59 3.94 8.24 -11.01
CA LYS A 59 5.01 7.83 -10.10
C LYS A 59 6.22 7.35 -10.89
N SER A 60 7.40 7.60 -10.35
CA SER A 60 8.66 7.21 -10.99
C SER A 60 9.20 5.93 -10.38
N PHE A 61 9.60 5.02 -11.24
CA PHE A 61 10.16 3.71 -10.88
C PHE A 61 11.53 3.55 -11.52
N GLY A 62 12.46 2.91 -10.83
CA GLY A 62 13.83 2.69 -11.29
C GLY A 62 13.94 1.64 -12.39
N SER A 63 12.88 0.85 -12.60
CA SER A 63 12.71 -0.03 -13.74
C SER A 63 11.25 -0.49 -13.85
N GLU A 64 10.93 -1.16 -14.95
CA GLU A 64 9.63 -1.81 -15.16
C GLU A 64 9.39 -2.97 -14.17
N CYS A 65 10.46 -3.66 -13.74
CA CYS A 65 10.39 -4.69 -12.71
C CYS A 65 9.89 -4.11 -11.38
N VAL A 66 10.44 -2.95 -10.96
CA VAL A 66 10.05 -2.29 -9.70
C VAL A 66 8.60 -1.77 -9.78
N MET A 67 8.17 -1.27 -10.95
CA MET A 67 6.77 -0.92 -11.19
C MET A 67 5.84 -2.13 -11.05
N ASN A 68 6.23 -3.29 -11.58
CA ASN A 68 5.43 -4.51 -11.49
C ASN A 68 5.32 -5.04 -10.05
N ASN A 69 6.42 -5.01 -9.28
CA ASN A 69 6.39 -5.31 -7.85
C ASN A 69 5.42 -4.38 -7.12
N TYR A 70 5.51 -3.07 -7.37
CA TYR A 70 4.60 -2.09 -6.79
C TYR A 70 3.13 -2.37 -7.13
N ASN A 71 2.83 -2.66 -8.40
CA ASN A 71 1.49 -3.00 -8.86
C ASN A 71 0.95 -4.24 -8.13
N CYS A 72 1.77 -5.28 -7.96
CA CYS A 72 1.38 -6.48 -7.23
C CYS A 72 1.16 -6.20 -5.73
N GLU A 73 2.08 -5.48 -5.08
CA GLU A 73 1.98 -5.15 -3.65
C GLU A 73 0.75 -4.31 -3.30
N ASN A 74 0.41 -3.35 -4.17
CA ASN A 74 -0.64 -2.36 -3.91
C ASN A 74 -1.95 -2.70 -4.61
N LYS A 75 -2.02 -3.84 -5.33
CA LYS A 75 -3.13 -4.20 -6.22
C LYS A 75 -3.47 -3.08 -7.20
N ASP A 76 -2.41 -2.46 -7.71
CA ASP A 76 -2.48 -1.33 -8.63
C ASP A 76 -2.20 -1.81 -10.05
N THR A 77 -2.53 -0.97 -11.03
CA THR A 77 -2.38 -1.27 -12.46
C THR A 77 -1.71 -0.11 -13.18
N LEU A 78 -0.66 0.45 -12.57
CA LEU A 78 0.11 1.53 -13.17
C LEU A 78 0.76 1.05 -14.46
N GLN A 79 0.62 1.84 -15.52
CA GLN A 79 1.21 1.56 -16.81
C GLN A 79 2.33 2.55 -17.08
N LYS A 80 3.36 2.09 -17.79
CA LYS A 80 4.44 2.93 -18.28
C LYS A 80 3.89 3.99 -19.24
N LEU A 81 4.05 5.25 -18.87
CA LEU A 81 3.66 6.41 -19.66
C LEU A 81 4.84 6.92 -20.50
N SER A 82 6.02 7.00 -19.91
CA SER A 82 7.23 7.47 -20.59
C SER A 82 8.50 6.83 -20.03
N LYS A 83 9.57 6.89 -20.83
CA LYS A 83 10.93 6.64 -20.35
C LYS A 83 11.41 7.87 -19.55
N GLY A 84 12.16 7.66 -18.48
CA GLY A 84 12.61 8.70 -17.55
C GLY A 84 11.65 8.93 -16.38
N GLU A 85 12.09 9.75 -15.42
CA GLU A 85 11.30 10.16 -14.25
C GLU A 85 10.05 10.97 -14.66
N CYS A 86 8.95 10.84 -13.92
CA CYS A 86 7.79 11.71 -14.07
C CYS A 86 8.12 13.15 -13.66
N LYS A 87 7.68 14.13 -14.46
CA LYS A 87 7.79 15.55 -14.09
C LYS A 87 7.01 15.82 -12.79
N GLY A 88 7.71 16.26 -11.75
CA GLY A 88 7.10 16.56 -10.44
C GLY A 88 6.82 15.32 -9.58
N SER A 89 7.49 14.20 -9.83
CA SER A 89 7.46 13.05 -8.93
C SER A 89 8.23 13.34 -7.65
N ASP A 90 7.81 12.72 -6.55
CA ASP A 90 8.45 12.89 -5.24
C ASP A 90 9.72 12.01 -5.08
N GLY A 91 10.33 11.59 -6.20
CA GLY A 91 11.48 10.67 -6.27
C GLY A 91 11.21 9.36 -7.04
N ILE A 92 12.28 8.56 -7.21
CA ILE A 92 12.29 7.29 -7.95
C ILE A 92 12.28 6.12 -6.97
N ARG A 93 11.31 5.22 -7.11
CA ARG A 93 11.29 3.98 -6.34
C ARG A 93 12.24 2.94 -6.95
N LEU A 94 13.18 2.40 -6.16
CA LEU A 94 14.21 1.46 -6.64
C LEU A 94 13.93 -0.02 -6.29
N SER A 95 12.95 -0.30 -5.42
CA SER A 95 12.65 -1.64 -4.89
C SER A 95 11.17 -1.84 -4.60
#